data_AF-A0A527V8R5-F1
#
_entry.id   AF-A0A527V8R5-F1
#
_cell.length_a   1.000
_cell.length_b   1.000
_cell.length_c   1.000
_cell.angle_alpha   90.00
_cell.angle_beta   90.00
_cell.angle_gamma   90.00
#
_symmetry.space_group_name_H-M   'P 1'
#
loop_
_entity.id
_entity.type
_entity.pdbx_description
1 polymer ?
#
loop_
_entity_poly.entity_id
_entity_poly.type
_entity_poly.pdbx_seq_one_letter_code
_entity_poly.pdbx_strand_id
1 'polypeptide(L)'
;FDQPWDWRAANAEKVETVNEQSTSLGLLGGCHIKGNIRVNTGEKVYQVPGQEYYAETRISPLKGERWFCSEAEAQAAGWRKARR
;
A
#
# COMPACT_ATOMS: atom_id res chain seq x y z
N PHE A 1 11.86 25.01 -44.43
CA PHE A 1 12.52 25.73 -43.31
C PHE A 1 11.45 25.85 -42.26
N ASP A 2 11.30 24.76 -41.53
CA ASP A 2 10.11 24.46 -40.76
C ASP A 2 10.35 24.97 -39.35
N GLN A 3 9.43 25.82 -38.90
CA GLN A 3 9.60 26.63 -37.70
C GLN A 3 9.39 25.78 -36.43
N PRO A 4 10.12 26.05 -35.34
CA PRO A 4 10.23 25.15 -34.18
C PRO A 4 8.95 24.89 -33.38
N TRP A 5 7.82 25.48 -33.75
CA TRP A 5 6.52 25.30 -33.08
C TRP A 5 5.65 24.19 -33.69
N ASP A 6 5.96 23.70 -34.89
CA ASP A 6 5.11 22.74 -35.61
C ASP A 6 5.16 21.31 -35.03
N TRP A 7 6.23 20.96 -34.29
CA TRP A 7 6.42 19.62 -33.73
C TRP A 7 5.36 19.22 -32.68
N ARG A 8 4.67 20.22 -32.09
CA ARG A 8 3.60 19.99 -31.12
C ARG A 8 2.28 19.57 -31.77
N ALA A 9 2.02 19.96 -33.01
CA ALA A 9 0.74 19.65 -33.67
C ALA A 9 0.69 18.18 -34.14
N ALA A 10 1.79 17.66 -34.70
CA ALA A 10 1.84 16.32 -35.26
C ALA A 10 1.94 15.18 -34.22
N ASN A 11 2.20 15.49 -32.94
CA ASN A 11 2.27 14.49 -31.87
C ASN A 11 1.10 14.59 -30.86
N ALA A 12 0.16 15.51 -31.07
CA ALA A 12 -0.94 15.77 -30.13
C ALA A 12 -1.91 14.58 -29.98
N GLU A 13 -2.01 13.73 -30.99
CA GLU A 13 -2.88 12.55 -31.00
C GLU A 13 -2.22 11.27 -30.44
N LYS A 14 -0.93 11.33 -30.09
CA LYS A 14 -0.24 10.31 -29.27
C LYS A 14 0.22 10.87 -27.93
N VAL A 15 -0.51 11.83 -27.38
CA VAL A 15 -0.55 11.98 -25.93
C VAL A 15 -1.52 10.93 -25.45
N GLU A 16 -1.03 9.69 -25.40
CA GLU A 16 -1.60 8.65 -24.56
C GLU A 16 -1.78 9.33 -23.21
N THR A 17 -3.04 9.57 -22.86
CA THR A 17 -3.45 9.86 -21.50
C THR A 17 -2.81 8.79 -20.64
N VAL A 18 -1.59 9.05 -20.17
CA VAL A 18 -1.15 8.68 -18.83
C VAL A 18 -2.08 9.44 -17.93
N ASN A 19 -3.29 8.92 -17.90
CA ASN A 19 -4.26 9.14 -16.88
C ASN A 19 -3.47 8.96 -15.60
N GLU A 20 -3.32 10.06 -14.89
CA GLU A 20 -2.67 10.24 -13.59
C GLU A 20 -3.48 9.48 -12.52
N GLN A 21 -3.85 8.24 -12.82
CA GLN A 21 -4.67 7.31 -12.06
C GLN A 21 -3.97 5.95 -11.94
N SER A 22 -2.71 5.80 -12.41
CA SER A 22 -1.92 4.59 -12.16
C SER A 22 -0.42 4.81 -12.32
N THR A 23 0.21 5.59 -11.43
CA THR A 23 1.61 5.31 -11.05
C THR A 23 1.96 5.91 -9.69
N SER A 24 2.20 5.03 -8.73
CA SER A 24 3.06 5.22 -7.54
C SER A 24 2.60 6.05 -6.33
N LEU A 25 1.34 5.92 -5.89
CA LEU A 25 1.07 5.86 -4.44
C LEU A 25 0.70 4.44 -3.94
N GLY A 26 0.65 3.46 -4.84
CA GLY A 26 0.43 2.03 -4.53
C GLY A 26 1.49 1.07 -5.12
N LEU A 27 2.57 1.59 -5.71
CA LEU A 27 3.61 0.79 -6.38
C LEU A 27 5.01 0.90 -5.74
N LEU A 28 5.17 1.65 -4.64
CA LEU A 28 6.26 1.40 -3.71
C LEU A 28 5.84 0.22 -2.84
N GLY A 29 6.08 -0.98 -3.38
CA GLY A 29 5.57 -2.28 -2.92
C GLY A 29 6.10 -2.72 -1.57
N GLY A 30 5.69 -2.02 -0.51
CA GLY A 30 5.75 -2.52 0.85
C GLY A 30 4.36 -2.99 1.26
N CYS A 31 4.25 -4.23 1.72
CA CYS A 31 3.10 -4.65 2.51
C CYS A 31 3.04 -3.79 3.78
N HIS A 32 2.26 -2.70 3.73
CA HIS A 32 2.19 -1.71 4.82
C HIS A 32 1.23 -2.09 5.94
N ILE A 33 0.57 -3.25 5.85
CA ILE A 33 -0.33 -3.68 6.92
C ILE A 33 0.45 -4.58 7.85
N LYS A 34 0.56 -4.18 9.11
CA LYS A 34 1.30 -4.88 10.15
C LYS A 34 0.37 -5.82 10.91
N GLY A 35 0.50 -7.12 10.76
CA GLY A 35 -0.24 -8.14 11.53
C GLY A 35 0.51 -8.57 12.77
N ASN A 36 0.11 -8.06 13.96
CA ASN A 36 0.65 -8.43 15.26
C ASN A 36 -0.28 -9.39 16.04
N ILE A 37 0.29 -10.33 16.79
CA ILE A 37 -0.44 -11.31 17.60
C ILE A 37 -0.24 -10.97 19.06
N ARG A 38 -1.32 -10.65 19.77
CA ARG A 38 -1.25 -10.36 21.20
C ARG A 38 -0.79 -11.60 21.96
N VAL A 39 0.43 -11.60 22.49
CA VAL A 39 0.99 -12.72 23.26
C VAL A 39 0.14 -13.13 24.47
N ASN A 40 -0.61 -12.19 25.07
CA ASN A 40 -1.45 -12.46 26.23
C ASN A 40 -2.82 -13.08 25.89
N THR A 41 -3.40 -12.75 24.74
CA THR A 41 -4.76 -13.18 24.36
C THR A 41 -4.80 -14.08 23.13
N GLY A 42 -3.70 -14.21 22.40
CA GLY A 42 -3.63 -14.91 21.11
C GLY A 42 -4.36 -14.19 19.97
N GLU A 43 -4.82 -12.95 20.19
CA GLU A 43 -5.60 -12.22 19.21
C GLU A 43 -4.74 -11.75 18.04
N LYS A 44 -5.18 -12.10 16.83
CA LYS A 44 -4.57 -11.69 15.56
C LYS A 44 -5.14 -10.34 15.16
N VAL A 45 -4.34 -9.28 15.28
CA VAL A 45 -4.75 -7.92 14.93
C VAL A 45 -3.85 -7.34 13.86
N TYR A 46 -4.44 -6.70 12.85
CA TYR A 46 -3.71 -5.99 11.82
C TYR A 46 -3.84 -4.48 11.99
N GLN A 47 -2.76 -3.77 11.70
CA GLN A 47 -2.64 -2.32 11.82
C GLN A 47 -2.27 -1.73 10.47
N VAL A 48 -2.99 -0.69 10.08
CA VAL A 48 -2.82 0.02 8.81
C VAL A 48 -1.98 1.27 9.01
N PRO A 49 -1.26 1.75 7.97
CA PRO A 49 -0.57 3.03 8.04
C PRO A 49 -1.57 4.16 8.32
N GLY A 50 -1.24 5.05 9.25
CA GLY A 50 -2.13 6.12 9.73
C GLY A 50 -2.71 5.92 11.13
N GLN A 51 -2.47 4.78 11.77
CA GLN A 51 -2.81 4.56 13.18
C GLN A 51 -1.72 5.07 14.12
N GLU A 52 -2.10 5.52 15.32
CA GLU A 52 -1.17 6.10 16.32
C GLU A 52 -0.07 5.10 16.70
N TYR A 53 -0.44 3.84 16.91
CA TYR A 53 0.50 2.78 17.29
C TYR A 53 1.16 2.06 16.09
N TYR A 54 0.93 2.53 14.85
CA TYR A 54 1.50 1.89 13.68
C TYR A 54 3.03 1.93 13.70
N ALA A 55 3.64 3.04 14.12
CA ALA A 55 5.09 3.18 14.19
C ALA A 55 5.71 2.33 15.32
N GLU A 56 5.03 2.24 16.45
CA GLU A 56 5.48 1.47 17.63
C GLU A 56 5.34 -0.05 17.41
N THR A 57 4.31 -0.47 16.66
CA THR A 57 4.06 -1.89 16.40
C THR A 57 5.20 -2.49 15.56
N ARG A 58 5.95 -3.39 16.20
CA ARG A 58 6.99 -4.21 15.58
C ARG A 58 6.43 -5.59 15.28
N ILE A 59 6.66 -6.08 14.07
CA ILE A 59 6.25 -7.41 13.62
C ILE A 59 7.41 -8.37 13.81
N SER A 60 7.14 -9.46 14.50
CA SER A 60 8.06 -10.51 14.90
C SER A 60 7.65 -11.82 14.23
N PRO A 61 8.29 -12.20 13.10
CA PRO A 61 7.94 -13.43 12.39
C PRO A 61 8.08 -14.70 13.25
N LEU A 62 8.95 -14.67 14.27
CA LEU A 62 9.11 -15.74 15.26
C LEU A 62 7.84 -16.07 16.05
N LYS A 63 6.93 -15.10 16.20
CA LYS A 63 5.66 -15.26 16.90
C LYS A 63 4.49 -15.59 15.95
N GLY A 64 4.76 -15.72 14.65
CA GLY A 64 3.73 -15.84 13.61
C GLY A 64 3.11 -14.50 13.18
N GLU A 65 3.69 -13.38 13.60
CA GLU A 65 3.33 -12.04 13.15
C GLU A 65 3.81 -11.83 11.71
N ARG A 66 3.03 -11.14 10.87
CA ARG A 66 3.38 -10.95 9.46
C ARG A 66 2.85 -9.65 8.88
N TRP A 67 3.46 -9.22 7.79
CA TRP A 67 2.96 -8.09 7.00
C TRP A 67 1.98 -8.57 5.93
N PHE A 68 1.01 -7.72 5.64
CA PHE A 68 -0.01 -7.90 4.61
C PHE A 68 0.02 -6.74 3.63
N CYS A 69 -0.31 -7.03 2.38
CA CYS A 69 -0.41 -6.00 1.37
C CYS A 69 -1.84 -5.45 1.25
N SER A 70 -2.85 -6.11 1.83
CA SER A 70 -4.24 -5.66 1.81
C SER A 70 -5.04 -6.09 3.04
N GLU A 71 -5.99 -5.25 3.48
CA GLU A 71 -6.85 -5.55 4.63
C GLU A 71 -7.72 -6.79 4.37
N ALA A 72 -8.09 -7.02 3.11
CA ALA A 72 -8.82 -8.20 2.68
C ALA A 72 -8.01 -9.49 2.90
N GLU A 73 -6.71 -9.47 2.62
CA GLU A 73 -5.81 -10.61 2.84
C GLU A 73 -5.64 -10.91 4.34
N ALA A 74 -5.49 -9.86 5.15
CA ALA A 74 -5.43 -9.97 6.60
C ALA A 74 -6.73 -10.58 7.15
N GLN A 75 -7.90 -10.11 6.70
CA GLN A 75 -9.20 -10.63 7.12
C GLN A 75 -9.42 -12.08 6.66
N ALA A 76 -9.07 -12.41 5.42
CA ALA A 76 -9.12 -13.78 4.91
C ALA A 76 -8.22 -14.73 5.70
N ALA A 77 -7.10 -14.24 6.21
CA ALA A 77 -6.22 -14.95 7.12
C ALA A 77 -6.71 -15.03 8.58
N GLY A 78 -7.89 -14.46 8.89
CA GLY A 78 -8.48 -14.45 10.22
C GLY A 78 -7.94 -13.36 11.15
N TRP A 79 -7.39 -12.27 10.62
CA TRP A 79 -6.90 -11.13 11.38
C TRP A 79 -7.96 -10.03 11.47
N ARG A 80 -8.04 -9.36 12.62
CA ARG A 80 -9.00 -8.27 12.85
C ARG A 80 -8.33 -6.90 12.83
N LYS A 81 -9.06 -5.86 12.43
CA LYS A 81 -8.55 -4.49 12.43
C LYS A 81 -8.27 -4.00 13.85
N ALA A 82 -7.10 -3.43 14.09
CA ALA A 82 -6.81 -2.72 15.34
C ALA A 82 -7.72 -1.48 15.45
N ARG A 83 -8.31 -1.26 16.63
CA ARG A 83 -9.21 -0.12 16.90
C ARG A 83 -8.47 1.21 17.11
N ARG A 84 -7.15 1.18 17.31
CA ARG A 84 -6.32 2.29 17.76
C ARG A 84 -4.88 2.08 17.31
#